data_AF-A0A6V6Z178-F1
#
_entry.id   AF-A0A6V6Z178-F1
#
_cell.length_a   1.000
_cell.length_b   1.000
_cell.length_c   1.000
_cell.angle_alpha   90.00
_cell.angle_beta   90.00
_cell.angle_gamma   90.00
#
_symmetry.space_group_name_H-M   'P 1'
#
loop_
_entity.id
_entity.type
_entity.pdbx_description
1 polymer ?
#
loop_
_entity_poly.entity_id
_entity_poly.type
_entity_poly.pdbx_seq_one_letter_code
_entity_poly.pdbx_strand_id
1 'polypeptide(L)'
;MEVKKVQNEMESWTICPECQGRGKKSRRLTKKVRLHYQIALDEFEKTNGKGTAPVQPKGNLYSCVNCSGTGLLPAHMPPVANKENYPHVAIIGGGIGGIALAVACLHRGIPFTLYERDKDFNARSQGYGLTLQQASKAIQGLGIISLKEGVFSTRHLVHNPEGKVIGEWGVRKWLQSEERMPPKRSNIHIARQSLRFALLEQLGGNDNIQWGHQLIDFKHSDGNVHLNFQVDGKMKSAKADLVVGADGIRSSVRKLLIGEDITPLSYLGCIVILGICPLSTVQNLNSALLDSATVFQTANGNERIYVMPYTGDSVMWQLSFPMPEDEAKKLSAKGPQALKEEACRRTQWHKPIPQILLATQEAYISGYPVYDRELLTPELLENSGQVTLIGDAAHPMSPFKGQGANQALLDALALAREIAKGCKSLSHWKKTGLRESVLTGFESEMLTRSASKVQDSADAAEFLHSEIVLHESDAPRRWFKKNNE
;
A
#
# COMPACT_ATOMS: atom_id res chain seq x y z
N MET A 1 19.65 -47.75 1.64
CA MET A 1 18.44 -47.28 2.33
C MET A 1 18.73 -45.87 2.83
N GLU A 2 18.54 -44.88 1.96
CA GLU A 2 18.64 -43.48 2.35
C GLU A 2 17.34 -43.08 3.03
N VAL A 3 17.46 -42.71 4.30
CA VAL A 3 16.39 -42.11 5.08
C VAL A 3 16.11 -40.75 4.45
N LYS A 4 15.08 -40.67 3.60
CA LYS A 4 14.46 -39.41 3.20
C LYS A 4 14.07 -38.68 4.50
N LYS A 5 14.80 -37.63 4.84
CA LYS A 5 14.31 -36.57 5.73
C LYS A 5 13.10 -35.98 5.00
N VAL A 6 11.91 -36.41 5.40
CA VAL A 6 10.66 -35.71 5.09
C VAL A 6 10.75 -34.38 5.83
N GLN A 7 11.28 -33.36 5.15
CA GLN A 7 11.07 -31.97 5.54
C GLN A 7 9.57 -31.75 5.36
N ASN A 8 8.85 -31.77 6.47
CA ASN A 8 7.42 -31.52 6.51
C ASN A 8 7.23 -30.00 6.29
N GLU A 9 7.41 -29.54 5.06
CA GLU A 9 7.33 -28.12 4.73
C GLU A 9 5.87 -27.67 4.88
N MET A 10 5.65 -26.73 5.79
CA MET A 10 4.37 -26.05 5.96
C MET A 10 4.26 -25.05 4.80
N GLU A 11 3.63 -25.47 3.70
CA GLU A 11 3.56 -24.71 2.44
C GLU A 11 2.44 -23.65 2.41
N SER A 12 1.62 -23.56 3.47
CA SER A 12 0.46 -22.68 3.48
C SER A 12 0.13 -22.08 4.84
N TRP A 13 -0.98 -21.36 4.93
CA TRP A 13 -1.43 -20.63 6.12
C TRP A 13 -2.91 -20.85 6.37
N THR A 14 -3.29 -20.90 7.65
CA THR A 14 -4.68 -20.90 8.09
C THR A 14 -4.90 -19.86 9.19
N ILE A 15 -6.14 -19.53 9.47
CA ILE A 15 -6.47 -18.58 10.53
C ILE A 15 -6.10 -19.12 11.91
N CYS A 16 -5.55 -18.25 12.75
CA CYS A 16 -5.34 -18.56 14.15
C CYS A 16 -6.70 -18.68 14.86
N PRO A 17 -7.07 -19.85 15.42
CA PRO A 17 -8.39 -20.09 16.01
C PRO A 17 -8.62 -19.21 17.25
N GLU A 18 -7.57 -18.95 18.03
CA GLU A 18 -7.58 -18.12 19.24
C GLU A 18 -8.06 -16.68 19.04
N CYS A 19 -7.74 -16.10 17.87
CA CYS A 19 -8.18 -14.75 17.51
C CYS A 19 -9.17 -14.75 16.34
N GLN A 20 -9.48 -15.93 15.79
CA GLN A 20 -10.30 -16.14 14.61
C GLN A 20 -9.81 -15.31 13.42
N GLY A 21 -8.51 -15.40 13.09
CA GLY A 21 -7.94 -14.72 11.92
C GLY A 21 -7.64 -13.23 12.07
N ARG A 22 -8.03 -12.61 13.19
CA ARG A 22 -7.96 -11.14 13.41
C ARG A 22 -6.57 -10.65 13.79
N GLY A 23 -5.73 -11.49 14.36
CA GLY A 23 -4.45 -11.11 14.97
C GLY A 23 -4.60 -10.30 16.28
N LYS A 24 -5.80 -9.85 16.63
CA LYS A 24 -6.08 -9.12 17.88
C LYS A 24 -7.19 -9.80 18.66
N LYS A 25 -7.13 -9.69 19.99
CA LYS A 25 -8.19 -10.09 20.92
C LYS A 25 -8.65 -8.86 21.72
N SER A 26 -9.92 -8.82 22.07
CA SER A 26 -10.48 -7.76 22.92
C SER A 26 -10.31 -8.14 24.39
N ARG A 27 -9.86 -7.21 25.22
CA ARG A 27 -9.90 -7.39 26.68
C ARG A 27 -11.35 -7.26 27.13
N ARG A 28 -11.76 -8.14 28.05
CA ARG A 28 -13.06 -8.03 28.70
C ARG A 28 -13.14 -6.67 29.40
N LEU A 29 -14.25 -5.97 29.21
CA LEU A 29 -14.52 -4.71 29.91
C LEU A 29 -14.48 -4.94 31.43
N THR A 30 -13.83 -4.03 32.14
CA THR A 30 -13.82 -4.05 33.61
C THR A 30 -15.25 -3.93 34.14
N LYS A 31 -15.52 -4.45 35.34
CA LYS A 31 -16.86 -4.35 35.96
C LYS A 31 -17.30 -2.87 36.06
N LYS A 32 -16.37 -1.97 36.39
CA LYS A 32 -16.62 -0.52 36.49
C LYS A 32 -17.11 0.09 35.17
N VAL A 33 -16.43 -0.21 34.05
CA VAL A 33 -16.81 0.33 32.74
C VAL A 33 -18.19 -0.18 32.30
N ARG A 34 -18.48 -1.47 32.55
CA ARG A 34 -19.81 -2.04 32.26
C ARG A 34 -20.90 -1.38 33.10
N LEU A 35 -20.65 -1.17 34.40
CA LEU A 35 -21.61 -0.55 35.30
C LEU A 35 -21.89 0.92 34.93
N HIS A 36 -20.85 1.70 34.61
CA HIS A 36 -21.04 3.08 34.14
C HIS A 36 -21.86 3.15 32.85
N TYR A 37 -21.62 2.26 31.89
CA TYR A 37 -22.42 2.21 30.68
C TYR A 37 -23.88 1.85 30.96
N GLN A 38 -24.12 0.88 31.86
CA GLN A 38 -25.48 0.51 32.24
C GLN A 38 -26.22 1.68 32.90
N ILE A 39 -25.58 2.39 33.84
CA ILE A 39 -26.18 3.56 34.48
C ILE A 39 -26.55 4.62 33.44
N ALA A 40 -25.64 4.94 32.53
CA ALA A 40 -25.89 5.92 31.49
C ALA A 40 -27.01 5.48 30.52
N LEU A 41 -27.10 4.18 30.22
CA LEU A 41 -28.17 3.62 29.37
C LEU A 41 -29.52 3.70 30.07
N ASP A 42 -29.58 3.31 31.35
CA ASP A 42 -30.80 3.40 32.16
C ASP A 42 -31.28 4.86 32.30
N GLU A 43 -30.35 5.82 32.42
CA GLU A 43 -30.66 7.26 32.42
C GLU A 43 -31.22 7.72 31.08
N PHE A 44 -30.62 7.31 29.96
CA PHE A 44 -31.10 7.62 28.61
C PHE A 44 -32.47 7.02 28.31
N GLU A 45 -32.75 5.81 28.79
CA GLU A 45 -34.06 5.17 28.67
C GLU A 45 -35.11 5.90 29.52
N LYS A 46 -34.76 6.34 30.74
CA LYS A 46 -35.65 7.14 31.61
C LYS A 46 -36.03 8.49 31.00
N THR A 47 -35.20 9.08 30.15
CA THR A 47 -35.54 10.32 29.44
C THR A 47 -36.36 10.08 28.17
N ASN A 48 -36.85 8.86 27.92
CA ASN A 48 -37.49 8.42 26.67
C ASN A 48 -36.59 8.70 25.45
N GLY A 49 -35.28 8.48 25.59
CA GLY A 49 -34.31 8.70 24.53
C GLY A 49 -34.05 10.17 24.20
N LYS A 50 -34.44 11.10 25.07
CA LYS A 50 -34.06 12.51 24.92
C LYS A 50 -32.61 12.72 25.35
N GLY A 51 -31.78 13.18 24.40
CA GLY A 51 -30.36 13.46 24.62
C GLY A 51 -29.44 12.61 23.74
N THR A 52 -28.15 12.60 24.06
CA THR A 52 -27.16 11.79 23.34
C THR A 52 -27.17 10.37 23.90
N ALA A 53 -27.41 9.37 23.04
CA ALA A 53 -27.35 7.96 23.45
C ALA A 53 -25.95 7.59 23.95
N PRO A 54 -25.82 6.88 25.09
CA PRO A 54 -24.53 6.46 25.60
C PRO A 54 -23.85 5.48 24.64
N VAL A 55 -22.59 5.73 24.34
CA VAL A 55 -21.82 4.90 23.41
C VAL A 55 -21.38 3.62 24.12
N GLN A 56 -21.64 2.47 23.51
CA GLN A 56 -21.23 1.18 24.06
C GLN A 56 -19.69 1.12 24.18
N PRO A 57 -19.14 0.89 25.39
CA PRO A 57 -17.71 0.86 25.59
C PRO A 57 -17.08 -0.31 24.85
N LYS A 58 -16.00 -0.05 24.11
CA LYS A 58 -15.23 -1.07 23.39
C LYS A 58 -14.02 -1.50 24.24
N GLY A 59 -13.80 -2.80 24.35
CA GLY A 59 -12.65 -3.35 25.06
C GLY A 59 -11.34 -3.06 24.34
N ASN A 60 -10.27 -2.75 25.10
CA ASN A 60 -8.95 -2.51 24.53
C ASN A 60 -8.46 -3.75 23.77
N LEU A 61 -8.02 -3.54 22.52
CA LEU A 61 -7.47 -4.59 21.67
C LEU A 61 -5.99 -4.82 22.00
N TYR A 62 -5.58 -6.08 22.09
CA TYR A 62 -4.18 -6.48 22.21
C TYR A 62 -3.82 -7.53 21.16
N SER A 63 -2.53 -7.62 20.81
CA SER A 63 -2.05 -8.60 19.84
C SER A 63 -2.23 -10.01 20.39
N CYS A 64 -2.75 -10.92 19.57
CA CYS A 64 -2.88 -12.32 19.92
C CYS A 64 -1.49 -12.94 20.07
N VAL A 65 -1.21 -13.51 21.24
CA VAL A 65 0.10 -14.11 21.55
C VAL A 65 0.37 -15.32 20.66
N ASN A 66 -0.63 -16.17 20.43
CA ASN A 66 -0.49 -17.43 19.68
C ASN A 66 -0.03 -17.25 18.24
N CYS A 67 -0.39 -16.14 17.59
CA CYS A 67 0.04 -15.81 16.23
C CYS A 67 0.89 -14.55 16.17
N SER A 68 1.37 -14.07 17.33
CA SER A 68 2.15 -12.82 17.46
C SER A 68 1.53 -11.59 16.75
N GLY A 69 0.20 -11.55 16.60
CA GLY A 69 -0.50 -10.45 15.94
C GLY A 69 -0.80 -10.62 14.44
N THR A 70 -0.32 -11.69 13.79
CA THR A 70 -0.52 -11.90 12.34
C THR A 70 -1.95 -12.34 12.02
N GLY A 71 -2.56 -13.10 12.94
CA GLY A 71 -3.85 -13.75 12.74
C GLY A 71 -3.74 -15.07 11.99
N LEU A 72 -2.54 -15.51 11.62
CA LEU A 72 -2.30 -16.74 10.86
C LEU A 72 -1.44 -17.72 11.65
N LEU A 73 -1.58 -19.01 11.34
CA LEU A 73 -0.69 -20.08 11.75
C LEU A 73 -0.28 -20.88 10.51
N PRO A 74 0.93 -21.46 10.48
CA PRO A 74 1.35 -22.34 9.39
C PRO A 74 0.39 -23.53 9.23
N ALA A 75 0.22 -23.98 7.99
CA ALA A 75 -0.60 -25.12 7.61
C ALA A 75 0.03 -25.88 6.43
N HIS A 76 -0.37 -27.14 6.23
CA HIS A 76 0.09 -27.94 5.09
C HIS A 76 -0.64 -27.59 3.79
N MET A 77 -1.90 -27.17 3.88
CA MET A 77 -2.72 -26.82 2.71
C MET A 77 -3.51 -25.53 2.99
N PRO A 78 -3.84 -24.75 1.94
CA PRO A 78 -4.69 -23.58 2.10
C PRO A 78 -6.09 -24.01 2.57
N PRO A 79 -6.78 -23.18 3.36
CA PRO A 79 -8.13 -23.49 3.82
C PRO A 79 -9.10 -23.51 2.63
N VAL A 80 -10.04 -24.44 2.67
CA VAL A 80 -11.11 -24.53 1.66
C VAL A 80 -12.02 -23.30 1.78
N ALA A 81 -12.38 -22.71 0.63
CA ALA A 81 -13.25 -21.55 0.60
C ALA A 81 -14.65 -21.89 1.16
N ASN A 82 -15.11 -21.13 2.14
CA ASN A 82 -16.44 -21.27 2.75
C ASN A 82 -17.47 -20.46 1.95
N LYS A 83 -18.01 -21.07 0.90
CA LYS A 83 -19.01 -20.47 0.00
C LYS A 83 -20.39 -20.29 0.63
N GLU A 84 -20.65 -20.94 1.76
CA GLU A 84 -21.95 -20.85 2.43
C GLU A 84 -22.06 -19.61 3.32
N ASN A 85 -21.00 -19.36 4.10
CA ASN A 85 -20.98 -18.33 5.13
C ASN A 85 -20.35 -17.02 4.66
N TYR A 86 -19.35 -17.04 3.77
CA TYR A 86 -18.68 -15.82 3.33
C TYR A 86 -19.22 -15.32 1.98
N PRO A 87 -19.23 -13.99 1.76
CA PRO A 87 -19.53 -13.41 0.45
C PRO A 87 -18.44 -13.79 -0.56
N HIS A 88 -18.84 -14.05 -1.81
CA HIS A 88 -17.92 -14.09 -2.94
C HIS A 88 -17.46 -12.67 -3.30
N VAL A 89 -16.14 -12.48 -3.28
CA VAL A 89 -15.49 -11.18 -3.50
C VAL A 89 -14.91 -11.10 -4.92
N ALA A 90 -15.43 -10.19 -5.75
CA ALA A 90 -14.79 -9.79 -7.00
C ALA A 90 -13.78 -8.67 -6.73
N ILE A 91 -12.50 -8.97 -6.92
CA ILE A 91 -11.40 -8.02 -6.74
C ILE A 91 -11.01 -7.48 -8.12
N ILE A 92 -11.11 -6.17 -8.32
CA ILE A 92 -10.85 -5.54 -9.62
C ILE A 92 -9.48 -4.86 -9.56
N GLY A 93 -8.49 -5.44 -10.24
CA GLY A 93 -7.10 -4.97 -10.28
C GLY A 93 -6.12 -5.93 -9.61
N GLY A 94 -5.11 -6.39 -10.36
CA GLY A 94 -3.99 -7.26 -9.95
C GLY A 94 -2.73 -6.50 -9.54
N GLY A 95 -2.90 -5.30 -8.98
CA GLY A 95 -1.83 -4.55 -8.31
C GLY A 95 -1.47 -5.13 -6.94
N ILE A 96 -0.60 -4.43 -6.19
CA ILE A 96 -0.19 -4.84 -4.84
C ILE A 96 -1.42 -5.01 -3.91
N GLY A 97 -2.33 -4.04 -3.89
CA GLY A 97 -3.52 -4.08 -3.03
C GLY A 97 -4.47 -5.24 -3.37
N GLY A 98 -4.77 -5.44 -4.66
CA GLY A 98 -5.69 -6.51 -5.09
C GLY A 98 -5.14 -7.91 -4.85
N ILE A 99 -3.87 -8.17 -5.21
CA ILE A 99 -3.24 -9.47 -4.92
C ILE A 99 -3.12 -9.69 -3.41
N ALA A 100 -2.79 -8.65 -2.63
CA ALA A 100 -2.77 -8.76 -1.18
C ALA A 100 -4.15 -9.12 -0.60
N LEU A 101 -5.24 -8.56 -1.15
CA LEU A 101 -6.60 -8.91 -0.73
C LEU A 101 -6.92 -10.36 -1.10
N ALA A 102 -6.57 -10.81 -2.31
CA ALA A 102 -6.73 -12.19 -2.73
C ALA A 102 -6.00 -13.16 -1.77
N VAL A 103 -4.75 -12.85 -1.38
CA VAL A 103 -3.98 -13.63 -0.40
C VAL A 103 -4.66 -13.61 0.98
N ALA A 104 -5.11 -12.44 1.42
CA ALA A 104 -5.79 -12.30 2.71
C ALA A 104 -7.11 -13.09 2.76
N CYS A 105 -7.84 -13.16 1.64
CA CYS A 105 -9.04 -13.97 1.45
C CYS A 105 -8.72 -15.47 1.42
N LEU A 106 -7.70 -15.89 0.67
CA LEU A 106 -7.24 -17.28 0.59
C LEU A 106 -6.95 -17.83 1.99
N HIS A 107 -6.09 -17.16 2.76
CA HIS A 107 -5.70 -17.61 4.11
C HIS A 107 -6.86 -17.62 5.13
N ARG A 108 -8.01 -17.02 4.77
CA ARG A 108 -9.22 -16.94 5.59
C ARG A 108 -10.38 -17.77 5.05
N GLY A 109 -10.18 -18.51 3.96
CA GLY A 109 -11.24 -19.29 3.31
C GLY A 109 -12.38 -18.42 2.76
N ILE A 110 -12.14 -17.13 2.47
CA ILE A 110 -13.13 -16.25 1.85
C ILE A 110 -13.10 -16.52 0.33
N PRO A 111 -14.23 -16.85 -0.30
CA PRO A 111 -14.28 -17.09 -1.74
C PRO A 111 -14.06 -15.77 -2.50
N PHE A 112 -13.19 -15.80 -3.51
CA PHE A 112 -12.87 -14.61 -4.31
C PHE A 112 -12.55 -14.95 -5.76
N THR A 113 -12.62 -13.94 -6.62
CA THR A 113 -12.05 -13.96 -7.97
C THR A 113 -11.39 -12.61 -8.22
N LEU A 114 -10.13 -12.63 -8.67
CA LEU A 114 -9.36 -11.42 -8.99
C LEU A 114 -9.33 -11.24 -10.50
N TYR A 115 -9.74 -10.07 -10.97
CA TYR A 115 -9.76 -9.70 -12.38
C TYR A 115 -8.70 -8.64 -12.65
N GLU A 116 -7.84 -8.87 -13.64
CA GLU A 116 -6.80 -7.93 -14.06
C GLU A 116 -6.86 -7.71 -15.56
N ARG A 117 -6.77 -6.45 -16.00
CA ARG A 117 -6.84 -6.06 -17.42
C ARG A 117 -5.57 -6.41 -18.19
N ASP A 118 -4.42 -6.41 -17.53
CA ASP A 118 -3.15 -6.79 -18.13
C ASP A 118 -3.22 -8.30 -18.49
N LYS A 119 -2.57 -8.70 -19.59
CA LYS A 119 -2.67 -10.07 -20.14
C LYS A 119 -2.00 -11.13 -19.27
N ASP A 120 -0.98 -10.73 -18.52
CA ASP A 120 -0.21 -11.60 -17.65
C ASP A 120 0.58 -10.75 -16.62
N PHE A 121 1.30 -11.44 -15.74
CA PHE A 121 2.09 -10.82 -14.68
C PHE A 121 3.24 -9.92 -15.19
N ASN A 122 3.83 -10.26 -16.33
CA ASN A 122 5.02 -9.63 -16.93
C ASN A 122 4.68 -8.50 -17.91
N ALA A 123 3.41 -8.29 -18.24
CA ALA A 123 2.94 -7.25 -19.16
C ALA A 123 3.47 -5.83 -18.86
N ARG A 124 3.84 -5.55 -17.60
CA ARG A 124 4.58 -4.33 -17.20
C ARG A 124 5.97 -4.71 -16.72
N SER A 125 6.98 -4.53 -17.58
CA SER A 125 8.40 -4.70 -17.22
C SER A 125 8.94 -3.52 -16.39
N GLN A 126 8.27 -2.37 -16.41
CA GLN A 126 8.73 -1.17 -15.71
C GLN A 126 8.48 -1.28 -14.20
N GLY A 127 9.58 -1.51 -13.47
CA GLY A 127 9.59 -1.53 -12.02
C GLY A 127 9.92 -0.15 -11.43
N TYR A 128 9.42 0.11 -10.23
CA TYR A 128 9.96 1.11 -9.32
C TYR A 128 10.12 0.46 -7.94
N GLY A 129 10.99 1.02 -7.12
CA GLY A 129 11.25 0.53 -5.76
C GLY A 129 10.17 1.02 -4.80
N LEU A 130 9.82 0.17 -3.85
CA LEU A 130 8.91 0.45 -2.75
C LEU A 130 9.68 0.46 -1.45
N THR A 131 9.27 1.34 -0.54
CA THR A 131 9.76 1.36 0.84
C THR A 131 8.66 0.86 1.75
N LEU A 132 8.83 -0.34 2.30
CA LEU A 132 7.91 -0.93 3.26
C LEU A 132 8.23 -0.42 4.67
N GLN A 133 7.31 0.37 5.23
CA GLN A 133 7.46 1.02 6.54
C GLN A 133 6.48 0.37 7.51
N GLN A 134 6.95 -0.27 8.58
CA GLN A 134 6.11 -0.98 9.56
C GLN A 134 5.24 -2.14 8.98
N ALA A 135 5.25 -2.32 7.65
CA ALA A 135 4.51 -3.35 6.95
C ALA A 135 5.06 -4.76 7.17
N SER A 136 6.17 -4.94 7.88
CA SER A 136 6.63 -6.28 8.28
C SER A 136 5.53 -7.07 8.99
N LYS A 137 4.74 -6.44 9.86
CA LYS A 137 3.61 -7.12 10.52
C LYS A 137 2.41 -7.35 9.62
N ALA A 138 2.12 -6.43 8.69
CA ALA A 138 1.01 -6.58 7.76
C ALA A 138 1.30 -7.71 6.76
N ILE A 139 2.51 -7.74 6.22
CA ILE A 139 3.02 -8.74 5.29
C ILE A 139 3.10 -10.12 5.96
N GLN A 140 3.48 -10.22 7.23
CA GLN A 140 3.33 -11.46 8.01
C GLN A 140 1.86 -11.89 8.16
N GLY A 141 0.93 -10.95 8.26
CA GLY A 141 -0.52 -11.21 8.23
C GLY A 141 -1.05 -11.68 6.87
N LEU A 142 -0.20 -11.65 5.84
CA LEU A 142 -0.42 -12.20 4.50
C LEU A 142 0.40 -13.48 4.25
N GLY A 143 1.05 -14.03 5.29
CA GLY A 143 1.83 -15.27 5.19
C GLY A 143 3.28 -15.09 4.72
N ILE A 144 3.74 -13.86 4.52
CA ILE A 144 5.11 -13.59 4.08
C ILE A 144 5.96 -13.25 5.30
N ILE A 145 6.83 -14.17 5.70
CA ILE A 145 7.73 -14.03 6.86
C ILE A 145 9.06 -13.37 6.51
N SER A 146 9.49 -13.46 5.26
CA SER A 146 10.74 -12.88 4.74
C SER A 146 10.58 -12.49 3.28
N LEU A 147 11.19 -11.37 2.90
CA LEU A 147 11.29 -10.94 1.51
C LEU A 147 12.72 -11.16 1.03
N LYS A 148 12.94 -12.16 0.17
CA LYS A 148 14.28 -12.57 -0.30
C LYS A 148 15.05 -11.42 -0.96
N GLU A 149 14.35 -10.65 -1.79
CA GLU A 149 14.89 -9.49 -2.52
C GLU A 149 14.85 -8.17 -1.73
N GLY A 150 14.52 -8.23 -0.44
CA GLY A 150 14.41 -7.03 0.40
C GLY A 150 15.77 -6.52 0.86
N VAL A 151 16.04 -5.23 0.64
CA VAL A 151 17.26 -4.55 1.08
C VAL A 151 16.94 -3.57 2.21
N PHE A 152 17.84 -3.43 3.17
CA PHE A 152 17.62 -2.57 4.35
C PHE A 152 18.46 -1.30 4.28
N SER A 153 17.81 -0.14 4.43
CA SER A 153 18.53 1.11 4.67
C SER A 153 18.98 1.21 6.12
N THR A 154 20.21 1.65 6.34
CA THR A 154 20.79 1.86 7.68
C THR A 154 21.33 3.28 7.88
N ARG A 155 21.48 4.05 6.80
CA ARG A 155 21.93 5.44 6.80
C ARG A 155 21.09 6.27 5.82
N HIS A 156 20.74 7.49 6.22
CA HIS A 156 20.00 8.45 5.41
C HIS A 156 20.70 9.80 5.43
N LEU A 157 20.95 10.37 4.25
CA LEU A 157 21.67 11.63 4.08
C LEU A 157 20.85 12.64 3.26
N VAL A 158 21.01 13.91 3.57
CA VAL A 158 20.50 15.04 2.79
C VAL A 158 21.67 15.94 2.44
N HIS A 159 21.84 16.24 1.16
CA HIS A 159 22.87 17.14 0.67
C HIS A 159 22.26 18.36 0.00
N ASN A 160 23.04 19.44 -0.05
CA ASN A 160 22.86 20.50 -1.04
C ASN A 160 23.54 20.10 -2.38
N PRO A 161 23.38 20.87 -3.47
CA PRO A 161 23.93 20.52 -4.78
C PRO A 161 25.46 20.34 -4.82
N GLU A 162 26.20 21.02 -3.95
CA GLU A 162 27.66 20.92 -3.82
C GLU A 162 28.12 19.67 -3.04
N GLY A 163 27.18 18.93 -2.42
CA GLY A 163 27.47 17.72 -1.66
C GLY A 163 27.73 17.95 -0.17
N LYS A 164 27.51 19.17 0.34
CA LYS A 164 27.53 19.44 1.78
C LYS A 164 26.35 18.71 2.43
N VAL A 165 26.62 17.90 3.45
CA VAL A 165 25.58 17.25 4.25
C VAL A 165 24.84 18.32 5.07
N ILE A 166 23.54 18.42 4.87
CA ILE A 166 22.62 19.33 5.57
C ILE A 166 21.60 18.56 6.44
N GLY A 167 21.77 17.25 6.56
CA GLY A 167 21.01 16.40 7.47
C GLY A 167 21.41 14.93 7.38
N GLU A 168 21.50 14.27 8.54
CA GLU A 168 21.82 12.85 8.62
C GLU A 168 21.04 12.13 9.72
N TRP A 169 20.47 10.97 9.41
CA TRP A 169 19.86 10.08 10.40
C TRP A 169 19.99 8.60 10.01
N GLY A 170 19.73 7.70 10.95
CA GLY A 170 19.77 6.25 10.73
C GLY A 170 20.52 5.51 11.83
N VAL A 171 20.47 4.19 11.77
CA VAL A 171 21.03 3.28 12.78
C VAL A 171 22.53 3.52 12.95
N ARG A 172 23.25 3.75 11.84
CA ARG A 172 24.70 3.97 11.84
C ARG A 172 25.14 5.30 12.45
N LYS A 173 24.23 6.27 12.63
CA LYS A 173 24.55 7.53 13.32
C LYS A 173 24.56 7.36 14.85
N TRP A 174 23.73 6.46 15.36
CA TRP A 174 23.47 6.32 16.81
C TRP A 174 24.15 5.11 17.45
N LEU A 175 24.65 4.14 16.65
CA LEU A 175 25.36 2.97 17.13
C LEU A 175 26.80 2.99 16.60
N GLN A 176 27.76 3.21 17.50
CA GLN A 176 29.20 3.01 17.25
C GLN A 176 29.65 1.54 17.44
N SER A 177 28.74 0.60 17.70
CA SER A 177 29.08 -0.81 17.94
C SER A 177 28.71 -1.72 16.77
N GLU A 178 29.59 -2.69 16.49
CA GLU A 178 29.52 -3.70 15.42
C GLU A 178 28.41 -4.75 15.58
N GLU A 179 27.40 -4.54 16.42
CA GLU A 179 26.30 -5.50 16.58
C GLU A 179 25.29 -5.37 15.43
N ARG A 180 25.45 -6.25 14.44
CA ARG A 180 24.66 -6.40 13.20
C ARG A 180 23.23 -6.91 13.41
N MET A 181 22.49 -6.39 14.38
CA MET A 181 21.05 -6.65 14.46
C MET A 181 20.29 -5.47 13.85
N PRO A 182 19.57 -5.65 12.72
CA PRO A 182 18.71 -4.59 12.21
C PRO A 182 17.68 -4.23 13.29
N PRO A 183 17.39 -2.94 13.53
CA PRO A 183 16.45 -2.53 14.56
C PRO A 183 15.09 -3.22 14.35
N LYS A 184 14.31 -3.39 15.43
CA LYS A 184 12.92 -3.92 15.40
C LYS A 184 11.98 -3.17 14.43
N ARG A 185 12.41 -2.03 13.87
CA ARG A 185 11.74 -1.23 12.85
C ARG A 185 12.76 -0.78 11.81
N SER A 186 13.00 -1.59 10.79
CA SER A 186 13.78 -1.21 9.61
C SER A 186 12.87 -1.01 8.39
N ASN A 187 13.23 -0.04 7.55
CA ASN A 187 12.59 0.11 6.25
C ASN A 187 13.16 -0.96 5.31
N ILE A 188 12.28 -1.66 4.61
CA ILE A 188 12.66 -2.62 3.57
C ILE A 188 12.43 -1.95 2.22
N HIS A 189 13.49 -1.81 1.44
CA HIS A 189 13.43 -1.43 0.04
C HIS A 189 13.29 -2.69 -0.79
N ILE A 190 12.30 -2.72 -1.67
CA ILE A 190 12.06 -3.86 -2.55
C ILE A 190 11.49 -3.38 -3.88
N ALA A 191 11.92 -4.02 -4.97
CA ALA A 191 11.26 -3.86 -6.25
C ALA A 191 9.75 -4.15 -6.14
N ARG A 192 8.91 -3.27 -6.70
CA ARG A 192 7.46 -3.50 -6.76
C ARG A 192 7.12 -4.88 -7.33
N GLN A 193 7.83 -5.29 -8.38
CA GLN A 193 7.58 -6.57 -9.03
C GLN A 193 7.92 -7.75 -8.12
N SER A 194 9.02 -7.69 -7.37
CA SER A 194 9.40 -8.73 -6.41
C SER A 194 8.41 -8.85 -5.26
N LEU A 195 7.88 -7.73 -4.74
CA LEU A 195 6.81 -7.79 -3.73
C LEU A 195 5.52 -8.38 -4.32
N ARG A 196 5.15 -7.99 -5.53
CA ARG A 196 3.97 -8.50 -6.24
C ARG A 196 4.10 -10.00 -6.50
N PHE A 197 5.30 -10.46 -6.87
CA PHE A 197 5.62 -11.87 -7.06
C PHE A 197 5.52 -12.65 -5.74
N ALA A 198 6.12 -12.16 -4.66
CA ALA A 198 6.05 -12.80 -3.35
C ALA A 198 4.60 -12.97 -2.84
N LEU A 199 3.72 -12.01 -3.15
CA LEU A 199 2.28 -12.14 -2.87
C LEU A 199 1.60 -13.17 -3.80
N LEU A 200 1.95 -13.18 -5.08
CA LEU A 200 1.41 -14.14 -6.05
C LEU A 200 1.81 -15.58 -5.72
N GLU A 201 3.03 -15.81 -5.24
CA GLU A 201 3.50 -17.12 -4.78
C GLU A 201 2.62 -17.67 -3.65
N GLN A 202 2.11 -16.82 -2.75
CA GLN A 202 1.18 -17.26 -1.69
C GLN A 202 -0.14 -17.79 -2.25
N LEU A 203 -0.51 -17.42 -3.48
CA LEU A 203 -1.70 -17.93 -4.16
C LEU A 203 -1.45 -19.29 -4.82
N GLY A 204 -0.22 -19.79 -4.93
CA GLY A 204 0.08 -21.15 -5.38
C GLY A 204 -0.47 -21.52 -6.76
N GLY A 205 -0.59 -20.55 -7.68
CA GLY A 205 -1.15 -20.80 -9.02
C GLY A 205 -2.68 -20.93 -9.06
N ASN A 206 -3.39 -20.40 -8.06
CA ASN A 206 -4.85 -20.46 -7.97
C ASN A 206 -5.55 -19.89 -9.22
N ASP A 207 -6.44 -20.69 -9.82
CA ASP A 207 -7.27 -20.36 -11.00
C ASP A 207 -8.27 -19.20 -10.76
N ASN A 208 -8.35 -18.69 -9.52
CA ASN A 208 -9.17 -17.53 -9.18
C ASN A 208 -8.64 -16.21 -9.75
N ILE A 209 -7.50 -16.20 -10.46
CA ILE A 209 -6.97 -15.02 -11.14
C ILE A 209 -7.36 -15.06 -12.63
N GLN A 210 -8.07 -14.02 -13.06
CA GLN A 210 -8.59 -13.86 -14.41
C GLN A 210 -7.86 -12.67 -15.08
N TRP A 211 -6.76 -12.97 -15.76
CA TRP A 211 -5.99 -12.01 -16.55
C TRP A 211 -6.72 -11.61 -17.84
N GLY A 212 -6.38 -10.46 -18.41
CA GLY A 212 -7.04 -9.91 -19.60
C GLY A 212 -8.50 -9.45 -19.39
N HIS A 213 -8.99 -9.38 -18.15
CA HIS A 213 -10.35 -8.98 -17.80
C HIS A 213 -10.40 -7.51 -17.38
N GLN A 214 -10.73 -6.64 -18.34
CA GLN A 214 -10.95 -5.21 -18.07
C GLN A 214 -12.41 -4.97 -17.70
N LEU A 215 -12.66 -4.47 -16.49
CA LEU A 215 -14.01 -4.07 -16.08
C LEU A 215 -14.52 -2.90 -16.93
N ILE A 216 -15.74 -3.02 -17.43
CA ILE A 216 -16.43 -1.98 -18.21
C ILE A 216 -17.54 -1.33 -17.39
N ASP A 217 -18.41 -2.14 -16.78
CA ASP A 217 -19.47 -1.66 -15.90
C ASP A 217 -19.83 -2.70 -14.82
N PHE A 218 -20.63 -2.27 -13.85
CA PHE A 218 -21.33 -3.17 -12.94
C PHE A 218 -22.73 -2.64 -12.61
N LYS A 219 -23.64 -3.53 -12.23
CA LYS A 219 -25.02 -3.19 -11.83
C LYS A 219 -25.44 -4.03 -10.63
N HIS A 220 -26.15 -3.41 -9.70
CA HIS A 220 -26.81 -4.13 -8.60
C HIS A 220 -28.06 -4.83 -9.15
N SER A 221 -28.17 -6.15 -8.97
CA SER A 221 -29.32 -6.96 -9.35
C SER A 221 -29.47 -8.14 -8.42
N ASP A 222 -30.70 -8.42 -7.97
CA ASP A 222 -31.05 -9.65 -7.21
C ASP A 222 -30.19 -9.91 -5.97
N GLY A 223 -29.81 -8.84 -5.26
CA GLY A 223 -28.96 -8.94 -4.06
C GLY A 223 -27.47 -9.12 -4.33
N ASN A 224 -27.07 -9.24 -5.60
CA ASN A 224 -25.68 -9.41 -6.05
C ASN A 224 -25.26 -8.22 -6.93
N VAL A 225 -23.97 -8.20 -7.28
CA VAL A 225 -23.41 -7.28 -8.27
C VAL A 225 -23.07 -8.05 -9.54
N HIS A 226 -23.64 -7.63 -10.67
CA HIS A 226 -23.33 -8.15 -12.00
C HIS A 226 -22.23 -7.29 -12.60
N LEU A 227 -21.13 -7.91 -13.02
CA LEU A 227 -19.97 -7.22 -13.60
C LEU A 227 -19.85 -7.59 -15.07
N ASN A 228 -19.53 -6.61 -15.92
CA ASN A 228 -19.23 -6.84 -17.32
C ASN A 228 -17.78 -6.47 -17.63
N PHE A 229 -17.10 -7.38 -18.32
CA PHE A 229 -15.69 -7.29 -18.67
C PHE A 229 -15.49 -7.34 -20.17
N GLN A 230 -14.54 -6.56 -20.66
CA GLN A 230 -13.96 -6.71 -21.98
C GLN A 230 -12.79 -7.69 -21.89
N VAL A 231 -12.84 -8.77 -22.68
CA VAL A 231 -11.81 -9.81 -22.78
C VAL A 231 -11.61 -10.16 -24.24
N ASP A 232 -10.42 -9.88 -24.79
CA ASP A 232 -10.08 -10.14 -26.21
C ASP A 232 -11.15 -9.65 -27.20
N GLY A 233 -11.67 -8.44 -27.00
CA GLY A 233 -12.70 -7.84 -27.86
C GLY A 233 -14.11 -8.40 -27.66
N LYS A 234 -14.33 -9.34 -26.73
CA LYS A 234 -15.66 -9.87 -26.36
C LYS A 234 -16.09 -9.42 -24.97
N MET A 235 -17.40 -9.27 -24.77
CA MET A 235 -17.98 -9.02 -23.47
C MET A 235 -18.17 -10.34 -22.71
N LYS A 236 -17.72 -10.39 -21.45
CA LYS A 236 -17.97 -11.49 -20.51
C LYS A 236 -18.62 -10.93 -19.25
N SER A 237 -19.52 -11.69 -18.65
CA SER A 237 -20.22 -11.28 -17.43
C SER A 237 -19.86 -12.20 -16.26
N ALA A 238 -19.82 -11.63 -15.06
CA ALA A 238 -19.67 -12.37 -13.80
C ALA A 238 -20.64 -11.83 -12.74
N LYS A 239 -20.80 -12.58 -11.65
CA LYS A 239 -21.58 -12.17 -10.48
C LYS A 239 -20.73 -12.31 -9.23
N ALA A 240 -20.93 -11.41 -8.28
CA ALA A 240 -20.29 -11.46 -6.96
C ALA A 240 -21.22 -10.86 -5.89
N ASP A 241 -21.00 -11.23 -4.64
CA ASP A 241 -21.71 -10.66 -3.50
C ASP A 241 -21.09 -9.31 -3.08
N LEU A 242 -19.77 -9.14 -3.29
CA LEU A 242 -19.01 -7.94 -2.98
C LEU A 242 -18.05 -7.60 -4.13
N VAL A 243 -17.99 -6.34 -4.54
CA VAL A 243 -16.98 -5.82 -5.49
C VAL A 243 -16.01 -4.90 -4.76
N VAL A 244 -14.72 -5.12 -4.98
CA VAL A 244 -13.66 -4.29 -4.41
C VAL A 244 -12.81 -3.70 -5.53
N GLY A 245 -12.85 -2.38 -5.68
CA GLY A 245 -11.98 -1.64 -6.58
C GLY A 245 -10.56 -1.54 -6.01
N ALA A 246 -9.61 -2.19 -6.67
CA ALA A 246 -8.18 -2.18 -6.38
C ALA A 246 -7.36 -1.86 -7.66
N ASP A 247 -7.99 -1.17 -8.62
CA ASP A 247 -7.57 -0.95 -10.00
C ASP A 247 -6.79 0.37 -10.21
N GLY A 248 -6.29 0.93 -9.10
CA GLY A 248 -5.31 2.01 -9.10
C GLY A 248 -5.91 3.43 -9.19
N ILE A 249 -5.04 4.43 -9.34
CA ILE A 249 -5.40 5.86 -9.37
C ILE A 249 -6.42 6.25 -10.46
N ARG A 250 -6.49 5.48 -11.55
CA ARG A 250 -7.47 5.62 -12.64
C ARG A 250 -8.59 4.58 -12.55
N SER A 251 -9.03 4.28 -11.33
CA SER A 251 -10.01 3.25 -11.03
C SER A 251 -11.30 3.43 -11.83
N SER A 252 -11.67 2.39 -12.57
CA SER A 252 -12.95 2.27 -13.26
C SER A 252 -14.08 2.03 -12.26
N VAL A 253 -13.82 1.26 -11.19
CA VAL A 253 -14.80 1.05 -10.12
C VAL A 253 -15.19 2.38 -9.46
N ARG A 254 -14.18 3.18 -9.08
CA ARG A 254 -14.40 4.50 -8.49
C ARG A 254 -15.18 5.43 -9.42
N LYS A 255 -14.82 5.45 -10.71
CA LYS A 255 -15.51 6.26 -11.72
C LYS A 255 -16.99 5.87 -11.85
N LEU A 256 -17.29 4.58 -11.89
CA LEU A 256 -18.66 4.07 -12.00
C LEU A 256 -19.48 4.32 -10.74
N LEU A 257 -18.81 4.34 -9.58
CA LEU A 257 -19.44 4.47 -8.28
C LEU A 257 -19.77 5.92 -7.91
N ILE A 258 -18.82 6.83 -8.13
CA ILE A 258 -18.89 8.22 -7.67
C ILE A 258 -19.02 9.19 -8.83
N GLY A 259 -18.38 8.90 -9.97
CA GLY A 259 -18.24 9.83 -11.09
C GLY A 259 -16.91 10.59 -11.06
N GLU A 260 -16.32 10.79 -12.24
CA GLU A 260 -15.03 11.48 -12.37
C GLU A 260 -15.14 12.97 -12.09
N ASP A 261 -16.28 13.60 -12.44
CA ASP A 261 -16.49 15.04 -12.28
C ASP A 261 -16.63 15.47 -10.80
N ILE A 262 -17.10 14.56 -9.93
CA ILE A 262 -17.24 14.83 -8.49
C ILE A 262 -15.87 14.80 -7.81
N THR A 263 -14.99 13.90 -8.26
CA THR A 263 -13.72 13.65 -7.57
C THR A 263 -12.57 13.47 -8.55
N PRO A 264 -12.23 14.47 -9.38
CA PRO A 264 -11.26 14.34 -10.48
C PRO A 264 -9.84 14.07 -9.99
N LEU A 265 -8.93 13.74 -10.92
CA LEU A 265 -7.50 13.72 -10.62
C LEU A 265 -6.98 15.14 -10.44
N SER A 266 -6.28 15.37 -9.34
CA SER A 266 -5.69 16.66 -9.00
C SER A 266 -4.20 16.61 -9.31
N TYR A 267 -3.75 17.47 -10.23
CA TYR A 267 -2.33 17.58 -10.56
C TYR A 267 -1.59 18.33 -9.45
N LEU A 268 -0.51 17.75 -8.94
CA LEU A 268 0.27 18.30 -7.81
C LEU A 268 1.39 19.26 -8.25
N GLY A 269 1.29 19.85 -9.44
CA GLY A 269 2.21 20.90 -9.89
C GLY A 269 3.62 20.42 -10.24
N CYS A 270 3.89 19.12 -10.24
CA CYS A 270 5.23 18.58 -10.49
C CYS A 270 5.24 17.29 -11.32
N ILE A 271 6.38 17.05 -11.96
CA ILE A 271 6.70 15.80 -12.65
C ILE A 271 7.69 14.99 -11.81
N VAL A 272 7.61 13.67 -11.92
CA VAL A 272 8.60 12.74 -11.40
C VAL A 272 9.24 11.98 -12.56
N ILE A 273 10.56 11.87 -12.53
CA ILE A 273 11.39 11.02 -13.39
C ILE A 273 12.06 9.97 -12.52
N LEU A 274 11.96 8.70 -12.90
CA LEU A 274 12.51 7.56 -12.19
C LEU A 274 13.53 6.85 -13.09
N GLY A 275 14.59 6.34 -12.49
CA GLY A 275 15.49 5.41 -13.16
C GLY A 275 16.05 4.36 -12.23
N ILE A 276 16.31 3.18 -12.76
CA ILE A 276 17.00 2.08 -12.07
C ILE A 276 18.37 1.91 -12.71
N CYS A 277 19.41 2.06 -11.92
CA CYS A 277 20.80 2.02 -12.35
C CYS A 277 21.51 0.80 -11.73
N PRO A 278 21.87 -0.22 -12.53
CA PRO A 278 22.75 -1.28 -12.07
C PRO A 278 24.13 -0.71 -11.72
N LEU A 279 24.64 -1.00 -10.52
CA LEU A 279 25.90 -0.43 -10.03
C LEU A 279 27.11 -0.87 -10.87
N SER A 280 27.03 -2.03 -11.51
CA SER A 280 28.05 -2.54 -12.45
C SER A 280 28.25 -1.64 -13.68
N THR A 281 27.27 -0.81 -14.02
CA THR A 281 27.34 0.12 -15.18
C THR A 281 28.00 1.45 -14.82
N VAL A 282 28.19 1.73 -13.53
CA VAL A 282 28.77 2.98 -13.05
C VAL A 282 30.29 2.84 -12.99
N GLN A 283 30.99 3.40 -13.98
CA GLN A 283 32.45 3.30 -14.07
C GLN A 283 33.17 4.10 -12.97
N ASN A 284 34.27 3.54 -12.45
CA ASN A 284 35.26 4.21 -11.59
C ASN A 284 34.68 4.88 -10.33
N LEU A 285 33.67 4.27 -9.71
CA LEU A 285 32.99 4.87 -8.58
C LEU A 285 33.11 4.02 -7.31
N ASN A 286 34.06 4.38 -6.46
CA ASN A 286 34.05 3.98 -5.05
C ASN A 286 33.40 5.13 -4.25
N SER A 287 32.12 4.98 -3.91
CA SER A 287 31.36 5.99 -3.17
C SER A 287 30.67 5.35 -1.97
N ALA A 288 30.87 5.94 -0.79
CA ALA A 288 30.17 5.54 0.44
C ALA A 288 28.64 5.74 0.36
N LEU A 289 28.15 6.47 -0.65
CA LEU A 289 26.72 6.65 -0.90
C LEU A 289 26.07 5.46 -1.64
N LEU A 290 26.87 4.56 -2.24
CA LEU A 290 26.40 3.41 -3.02
C LEU A 290 26.83 2.07 -2.41
N ASP A 291 26.65 1.94 -1.10
CA ASP A 291 26.99 0.75 -0.31
C ASP A 291 25.79 -0.22 -0.13
N SER A 292 24.77 -0.09 -0.99
CA SER A 292 23.52 -0.86 -0.97
C SER A 292 22.71 -0.74 0.34
N ALA A 293 23.03 0.23 1.20
CA ALA A 293 22.35 0.42 2.48
C ALA A 293 22.22 1.91 2.88
N THR A 294 22.73 2.81 2.06
CA THR A 294 22.58 4.26 2.19
C THR A 294 21.48 4.78 1.27
N VAL A 295 20.57 5.54 1.84
CA VAL A 295 19.61 6.37 1.12
C VAL A 295 20.12 7.80 1.16
N PHE A 296 20.10 8.51 0.05
CA PHE A 296 20.44 9.93 0.07
C PHE A 296 19.49 10.75 -0.79
N GLN A 297 19.38 12.03 -0.47
CA GLN A 297 18.67 12.99 -1.29
C GLN A 297 19.47 14.27 -1.42
N THR A 298 19.30 14.94 -2.55
CA THR A 298 19.90 16.24 -2.85
C THR A 298 18.83 17.15 -3.40
N ALA A 299 18.76 18.37 -2.91
CA ALA A 299 17.78 19.35 -3.35
C ALA A 299 18.40 20.75 -3.38
N ASN A 300 17.83 21.64 -4.20
CA ASN A 300 18.25 23.04 -4.36
C ASN A 300 17.10 24.04 -4.10
N GLY A 301 15.99 23.57 -3.51
CA GLY A 301 14.77 24.38 -3.32
C GLY A 301 13.79 24.33 -4.50
N ASN A 302 14.13 23.70 -5.62
CA ASN A 302 13.25 23.55 -6.78
C ASN A 302 13.27 22.11 -7.34
N GLU A 303 14.44 21.57 -7.65
CA GLU A 303 14.65 20.17 -7.96
C GLU A 303 14.98 19.36 -6.69
N ARG A 304 14.54 18.10 -6.69
CA ARG A 304 14.96 17.11 -5.71
C ARG A 304 15.29 15.80 -6.39
N ILE A 305 16.48 15.26 -6.13
CA ILE A 305 16.81 13.88 -6.43
C ILE A 305 16.84 13.05 -5.14
N TYR A 306 16.19 11.89 -5.17
CA TYR A 306 16.18 10.91 -4.10
C TYR A 306 16.71 9.58 -4.63
N VAL A 307 17.71 9.01 -3.97
CA VAL A 307 18.37 7.76 -4.37
C VAL A 307 18.30 6.76 -3.23
N MET A 308 17.88 5.54 -3.56
CA MET A 308 17.81 4.43 -2.61
C MET A 308 18.30 3.12 -3.23
N PRO A 309 18.76 2.16 -2.41
CA PRO A 309 18.99 0.80 -2.88
C PRO A 309 17.72 0.20 -3.49
N TYR A 310 17.84 -0.42 -4.66
CA TYR A 310 16.74 -1.12 -5.33
C TYR A 310 16.87 -2.64 -5.16
N THR A 311 18.08 -3.15 -5.41
CA THR A 311 18.56 -4.51 -5.10
C THR A 311 19.94 -4.40 -4.45
N GLY A 312 20.58 -5.54 -4.13
CA GLY A 312 21.94 -5.55 -3.59
C GLY A 312 23.00 -4.94 -4.53
N ASP A 313 22.70 -4.85 -5.83
CA ASP A 313 23.60 -4.48 -6.92
C ASP A 313 23.05 -3.35 -7.81
N SER A 314 21.96 -2.69 -7.42
CA SER A 314 21.38 -1.57 -8.18
C SER A 314 20.73 -0.53 -7.27
N VAL A 315 20.64 0.70 -7.77
CA VAL A 315 19.97 1.82 -7.10
C VAL A 315 18.82 2.34 -7.94
N MET A 316 17.77 2.81 -7.28
CA MET A 316 16.72 3.60 -7.90
C MET A 316 16.94 5.07 -7.55
N TRP A 317 16.89 5.93 -8.56
CA TRP A 317 16.82 7.37 -8.37
C TRP A 317 15.47 7.91 -8.81
N GLN A 318 15.04 8.98 -8.15
CA GLN A 318 13.81 9.70 -8.42
C GLN A 318 14.16 11.19 -8.43
N LEU A 319 14.05 11.81 -9.61
CA LEU A 319 14.10 13.27 -9.76
C LEU A 319 12.67 13.82 -9.78
N SER A 320 12.41 14.86 -9.02
CA SER A 320 11.16 15.60 -9.06
C SER A 320 11.40 17.10 -9.13
N PHE A 321 10.53 17.81 -9.85
CA PHE A 321 10.57 19.27 -9.96
C PHE A 321 9.23 19.85 -10.40
N PRO A 322 8.91 21.12 -10.03
CA PRO A 322 7.73 21.82 -10.49
C PRO A 322 7.69 21.96 -12.01
N MET A 323 6.51 21.75 -12.59
CA MET A 323 6.28 21.86 -14.03
C MET A 323 4.78 22.03 -14.32
N PRO A 324 4.35 22.93 -15.23
CA PRO A 324 2.96 23.00 -15.67
C PRO A 324 2.45 21.66 -16.22
N GLU A 325 1.18 21.34 -16.02
CA GLU A 325 0.64 20.01 -16.32
C GLU A 325 0.82 19.62 -17.80
N ASP A 326 0.52 20.54 -18.72
CA ASP A 326 0.63 20.28 -20.16
C ASP A 326 2.08 20.05 -20.59
N GLU A 327 3.04 20.72 -19.97
CA GLU A 327 4.46 20.49 -20.22
C GLU A 327 4.91 19.15 -19.65
N ALA A 328 4.45 18.78 -18.45
CA ALA A 328 4.76 17.49 -17.84
C ALA A 328 4.21 16.32 -18.67
N LYS A 329 2.98 16.45 -19.19
CA LYS A 329 2.38 15.49 -20.14
C LYS A 329 3.22 15.39 -21.42
N LYS A 330 3.60 16.52 -22.02
CA LYS A 330 4.43 16.55 -23.23
C LYS A 330 5.80 15.91 -23.01
N LEU A 331 6.46 16.20 -21.89
CA LEU A 331 7.77 15.62 -21.55
C LEU A 331 7.66 14.11 -21.32
N SER A 332 6.67 13.65 -20.56
CA SER A 332 6.41 12.22 -20.34
C SER A 332 6.15 11.50 -21.68
N ALA A 333 5.38 12.09 -22.58
CA ALA A 333 5.06 11.52 -23.89
C ALA A 333 6.26 11.45 -24.86
N LYS A 334 7.32 12.27 -24.67
CA LYS A 334 8.55 12.18 -25.46
C LYS A 334 9.37 10.93 -25.18
N GLY A 335 9.09 10.23 -24.08
CA GLY A 335 9.68 8.94 -23.76
C GLY A 335 11.00 8.99 -22.99
N PRO A 336 11.60 7.82 -22.72
CA PRO A 336 12.69 7.68 -21.74
C PRO A 336 13.97 8.45 -22.06
N GLN A 337 14.32 8.60 -23.34
CA GLN A 337 15.50 9.36 -23.76
C GLN A 337 15.39 10.84 -23.35
N ALA A 338 14.28 11.51 -23.69
CA ALA A 338 14.06 12.91 -23.35
C ALA A 338 14.00 13.13 -21.82
N LEU A 339 13.43 12.17 -21.10
CA LEU A 339 13.41 12.18 -19.64
C LEU A 339 14.81 12.05 -19.03
N LYS A 340 15.67 11.19 -19.61
CA LYS A 340 17.07 11.05 -19.20
C LYS A 340 17.85 12.34 -19.46
N GLU A 341 17.72 12.91 -20.65
CA GLU A 341 18.38 14.16 -21.03
C GLU A 341 17.99 15.31 -20.09
N GLU A 342 16.70 15.43 -19.78
CA GLU A 342 16.19 16.45 -18.86
C GLU A 342 16.71 16.24 -17.43
N ALA A 343 16.76 14.98 -16.96
CA ALA A 343 17.32 14.67 -15.66
C ALA A 343 18.81 15.03 -15.58
N CYS A 344 19.61 14.64 -16.58
CA CYS A 344 21.02 14.99 -16.67
C CYS A 344 21.23 16.51 -16.70
N ARG A 345 20.45 17.24 -17.51
CA ARG A 345 20.57 18.70 -17.66
C ARG A 345 20.35 19.43 -16.33
N ARG A 346 19.40 18.99 -15.51
CA ARG A 346 19.02 19.64 -14.26
C ARG A 346 19.94 19.35 -13.07
N THR A 347 20.64 18.22 -13.10
CA THR A 347 21.30 17.67 -11.90
C THR A 347 22.81 17.47 -12.09
N GLN A 348 23.47 18.48 -12.68
CA GLN A 348 24.94 18.60 -12.71
C GLN A 348 25.49 18.94 -11.30
N TRP A 349 25.18 18.08 -10.32
CA TRP A 349 25.44 18.24 -8.89
C TRP A 349 26.62 17.36 -8.46
N HIS A 350 26.85 17.28 -7.15
CA HIS A 350 27.90 16.46 -6.57
C HIS A 350 27.84 14.98 -7.01
N LYS A 351 29.02 14.34 -6.98
CA LYS A 351 29.13 12.89 -7.23
C LYS A 351 28.38 12.11 -6.13
N PRO A 352 27.69 11.01 -6.45
CA PRO A 352 27.70 10.29 -7.74
C PRO A 352 26.52 10.59 -8.67
N ILE A 353 25.78 11.68 -8.49
CA ILE A 353 24.50 11.90 -9.20
C ILE A 353 24.67 11.91 -10.73
N PRO A 354 25.59 12.71 -11.32
CA PRO A 354 25.78 12.68 -12.78
C PRO A 354 26.18 11.31 -13.31
N GLN A 355 27.01 10.56 -12.57
CA GLN A 355 27.47 9.23 -12.97
C GLN A 355 26.32 8.22 -13.02
N ILE A 356 25.44 8.24 -12.00
CA ILE A 356 24.28 7.36 -11.93
C ILE A 356 23.34 7.64 -13.11
N LEU A 357 23.03 8.92 -13.37
CA LEU A 357 22.10 9.30 -14.43
C LEU A 357 22.62 8.94 -15.81
N LEU A 358 23.89 9.21 -16.09
CA LEU A 358 24.52 8.86 -17.36
C LEU A 358 24.55 7.34 -17.60
N ALA A 359 24.87 6.56 -16.57
CA ALA A 359 24.94 5.09 -16.64
C ALA A 359 23.56 4.42 -16.73
N THR A 360 22.48 5.09 -16.27
CA THR A 360 21.13 4.54 -16.31
C THR A 360 20.67 4.33 -17.75
N GLN A 361 20.33 3.09 -18.12
CA GLN A 361 19.85 2.78 -19.46
C GLN A 361 18.41 3.30 -19.65
N GLU A 362 18.10 3.78 -20.85
CA GLU A 362 16.79 4.36 -21.19
C GLU A 362 15.63 3.39 -20.93
N ALA A 363 15.83 2.09 -21.15
CA ALA A 363 14.83 1.05 -20.89
C ALA A 363 14.37 1.00 -19.42
N TYR A 364 15.17 1.54 -18.48
CA TYR A 364 14.87 1.59 -17.06
C TYR A 364 14.41 2.98 -16.59
N ILE A 365 14.12 3.90 -17.51
CA ILE A 365 13.68 5.25 -17.20
C ILE A 365 12.18 5.43 -17.50
N SER A 366 11.47 6.05 -16.55
CA SER A 366 10.09 6.52 -16.73
C SER A 366 9.94 7.93 -16.20
N GLY A 367 8.87 8.59 -16.60
CA GLY A 367 8.45 9.82 -15.97
C GLY A 367 6.97 10.07 -16.18
N TYR A 368 6.34 10.66 -15.17
CA TYR A 368 4.91 10.93 -15.19
C TYR A 368 4.57 12.19 -14.39
N PRO A 369 3.53 12.94 -14.81
CA PRO A 369 2.97 14.00 -13.99
C PRO A 369 2.39 13.40 -12.70
N VAL A 370 2.63 14.06 -11.57
CA VAL A 370 2.19 13.58 -10.26
C VAL A 370 0.75 14.02 -10.02
N TYR A 371 -0.09 13.06 -9.70
CA TYR A 371 -1.49 13.29 -9.36
C TYR A 371 -1.80 12.68 -8.00
N ASP A 372 -2.78 13.27 -7.33
CA ASP A 372 -3.56 12.65 -6.28
C ASP A 372 -5.05 12.90 -6.52
N ARG A 373 -5.85 12.76 -5.46
CA ARG A 373 -7.26 13.13 -5.46
C ARG A 373 -7.60 13.68 -4.08
N GLU A 374 -8.66 14.50 -4.04
CA GLU A 374 -9.29 14.87 -2.78
C GLU A 374 -9.70 13.63 -1.98
N LEU A 375 -9.74 13.81 -0.66
CA LEU A 375 -10.10 12.75 0.27
C LEU A 375 -11.51 12.23 0.00
N LEU A 376 -11.65 10.91 -0.08
CA LEU A 376 -12.96 10.30 -0.04
C LEU A 376 -13.61 10.56 1.32
N THR A 377 -14.89 10.90 1.28
CA THR A 377 -15.70 11.08 2.48
C THR A 377 -16.66 9.89 2.64
N PRO A 378 -17.13 9.59 3.88
CA PRO A 378 -18.09 8.51 4.11
C PRO A 378 -19.36 8.65 3.27
N GLU A 379 -19.84 9.87 3.05
CA GLU A 379 -21.07 10.17 2.32
C GLU A 379 -20.99 9.74 0.85
N LEU A 380 -19.82 9.88 0.23
CA LEU A 380 -19.56 9.42 -1.15
C LEU A 380 -19.62 7.91 -1.28
N LEU A 381 -19.39 7.18 -0.19
CA LEU A 381 -19.47 5.73 -0.17
C LEU A 381 -20.82 5.25 0.31
N GLU A 382 -21.61 6.01 1.07
CA GLU A 382 -22.80 5.55 1.79
C GLU A 382 -23.79 4.75 0.92
N ASN A 383 -24.01 5.20 -0.32
CA ASN A 383 -24.98 4.62 -1.26
C ASN A 383 -24.38 3.58 -2.23
N SER A 384 -23.14 3.13 -2.00
CA SER A 384 -22.41 2.27 -2.92
C SER A 384 -22.76 0.77 -2.83
N GLY A 385 -23.86 0.42 -2.15
CA GLY A 385 -24.35 -0.97 -2.05
C GLY A 385 -23.26 -1.95 -1.60
N GLN A 386 -23.12 -3.08 -2.30
CA GLN A 386 -22.03 -4.05 -2.05
C GLN A 386 -20.72 -3.74 -2.82
N VAL A 387 -20.37 -2.47 -2.98
CA VAL A 387 -19.12 -2.05 -3.63
C VAL A 387 -18.30 -1.17 -2.68
N THR A 388 -16.98 -1.38 -2.67
CA THR A 388 -16.03 -0.54 -1.92
C THR A 388 -14.69 -0.41 -2.68
N LEU A 389 -13.77 0.40 -2.17
CA LEU A 389 -12.49 0.73 -2.79
C LEU A 389 -11.33 0.51 -1.81
N ILE A 390 -10.15 0.14 -2.30
CA ILE A 390 -8.92 0.03 -1.51
C ILE A 390 -7.69 0.59 -2.26
N GLY A 391 -6.60 0.88 -1.54
CA GLY A 391 -5.37 1.36 -2.15
C GLY A 391 -5.56 2.65 -2.96
N ASP A 392 -4.83 2.81 -4.06
CA ASP A 392 -4.90 4.01 -4.91
C ASP A 392 -6.28 4.23 -5.57
N ALA A 393 -7.16 3.23 -5.59
CA ALA A 393 -8.55 3.43 -6.02
C ALA A 393 -9.36 4.20 -4.96
N ALA A 394 -8.99 4.11 -3.68
CA ALA A 394 -9.63 4.83 -2.59
C ALA A 394 -8.88 6.12 -2.22
N HIS A 395 -7.57 6.04 -2.02
CA HIS A 395 -6.74 7.10 -1.46
C HIS A 395 -5.41 7.25 -2.22
N PRO A 396 -5.46 7.61 -3.52
CA PRO A 396 -4.25 7.85 -4.28
C PRO A 396 -3.42 8.97 -3.65
N MET A 397 -2.10 8.78 -3.61
CA MET A 397 -1.18 9.72 -2.98
C MET A 397 0.11 9.86 -3.78
N SER A 398 0.77 11.01 -3.64
CA SER A 398 2.05 11.26 -4.28
C SER A 398 3.14 10.26 -3.84
N PRO A 399 4.19 10.04 -4.64
CA PRO A 399 5.22 9.05 -4.30
C PRO A 399 6.17 9.49 -3.18
N PHE A 400 6.07 10.73 -2.68
CA PHE A 400 7.08 11.35 -1.83
C PHE A 400 7.18 10.79 -0.40
N LYS A 401 6.13 10.15 0.11
CA LYS A 401 6.13 9.54 1.47
C LYS A 401 6.29 8.02 1.46
N GLY A 402 6.22 7.38 0.29
CA GLY A 402 6.27 5.92 0.15
C GLY A 402 5.15 5.18 0.89
N GLN A 403 3.96 5.78 1.02
CA GLN A 403 2.87 5.23 1.83
C GLN A 403 1.82 4.43 1.05
N GLY A 404 1.63 4.67 -0.26
CA GLY A 404 0.52 4.09 -1.03
C GLY A 404 0.45 2.56 -0.94
N ALA A 405 1.54 1.87 -1.28
CA ALA A 405 1.60 0.41 -1.17
C ALA A 405 1.43 -0.10 0.27
N ASN A 406 1.97 0.62 1.27
CA ASN A 406 1.80 0.25 2.68
C ASN A 406 0.32 0.33 3.10
N GLN A 407 -0.39 1.39 2.69
CA GLN A 407 -1.82 1.52 2.98
C GLN A 407 -2.64 0.45 2.24
N ALA A 408 -2.36 0.20 0.96
CA ALA A 408 -3.04 -0.84 0.19
C ALA A 408 -2.92 -2.25 0.82
N LEU A 409 -1.73 -2.60 1.37
CA LEU A 409 -1.53 -3.84 2.11
C LEU A 409 -2.36 -3.89 3.41
N LEU A 410 -2.45 -2.75 4.12
CA LEU A 410 -3.25 -2.64 5.35
C LEU A 410 -4.75 -2.75 5.05
N ASP A 411 -5.22 -2.10 3.99
CA ASP A 411 -6.63 -2.14 3.57
C ASP A 411 -7.05 -3.56 3.22
N ALA A 412 -6.26 -4.24 2.39
CA ALA A 412 -6.48 -5.63 2.01
C ALA A 412 -6.64 -6.56 3.23
N LEU A 413 -5.71 -6.46 4.18
CA LEU A 413 -5.73 -7.26 5.39
C LEU A 413 -6.87 -6.87 6.34
N ALA A 414 -7.18 -5.57 6.45
CA ALA A 414 -8.27 -5.08 7.29
C ALA A 414 -9.64 -5.54 6.75
N LEU A 415 -9.90 -5.39 5.45
CA LEU A 415 -11.14 -5.82 4.82
C LEU A 415 -11.36 -7.32 4.98
N ALA A 416 -10.35 -8.15 4.67
CA ALA A 416 -10.48 -9.60 4.83
C ALA A 416 -10.72 -10.02 6.29
N ARG A 417 -10.14 -9.30 7.26
CA ARG A 417 -10.39 -9.54 8.70
C ARG A 417 -11.79 -9.12 9.13
N GLU A 418 -12.32 -8.02 8.60
CA GLU A 418 -13.68 -7.59 8.89
C GLU A 418 -14.72 -8.51 8.22
N ILE A 419 -14.49 -9.01 7.00
CA ILE A 419 -15.32 -10.08 6.40
C ILE A 419 -15.30 -11.32 7.29
N ALA A 420 -14.12 -11.81 7.67
CA ALA A 420 -13.99 -13.00 8.52
C ALA A 420 -14.67 -12.83 9.90
N LYS A 421 -14.76 -11.59 10.39
CA LYS A 421 -15.39 -11.24 11.66
C LYS A 421 -16.91 -11.08 11.53
N GLY A 422 -17.37 -10.35 10.52
CA GLY A 422 -18.75 -9.91 10.32
C GLY A 422 -19.63 -10.90 9.57
N CYS A 423 -19.04 -11.88 8.87
CA CYS A 423 -19.75 -12.87 8.05
C CYS A 423 -19.54 -14.32 8.56
N LYS A 424 -19.51 -14.54 9.87
CA LYS A 424 -19.46 -15.88 10.48
C LYS A 424 -20.80 -16.61 10.31
N SER A 425 -20.80 -17.93 10.51
CA SER A 425 -22.00 -18.79 10.42
C SER A 425 -23.19 -18.31 11.26
N LEU A 426 -22.95 -17.65 12.39
CA LEU A 426 -23.98 -17.13 13.29
C LEU A 426 -24.28 -15.63 13.09
N SER A 427 -23.51 -14.92 12.27
CA SER A 427 -23.86 -13.54 11.91
C SER A 427 -24.89 -13.61 10.79
N HIS A 428 -26.11 -13.13 11.04
CA HIS A 428 -27.17 -13.03 10.03
C HIS A 428 -26.86 -11.94 8.98
N TRP A 429 -25.62 -11.85 8.51
CA TRP A 429 -25.10 -10.78 7.65
C TRP A 429 -25.83 -10.72 6.31
N LYS A 430 -26.37 -11.83 5.80
CA LYS A 430 -27.22 -11.84 4.59
C LYS A 430 -28.52 -11.05 4.79
N LYS A 431 -29.04 -10.99 6.02
CA LYS A 431 -30.23 -10.20 6.39
C LYS A 431 -29.85 -8.75 6.70
N THR A 432 -28.76 -8.55 7.44
CA THR A 432 -28.27 -7.22 7.83
C THR A 432 -27.65 -6.45 6.65
N GLY A 433 -27.07 -7.16 5.68
CA GLY A 433 -26.34 -6.60 4.56
C GLY A 433 -24.85 -6.41 4.85
N LEU A 434 -24.04 -6.40 3.79
CA LEU A 434 -22.58 -6.26 3.86
C LEU A 434 -22.13 -4.89 4.34
N ARG A 435 -22.89 -3.82 4.05
CA ARG A 435 -22.54 -2.46 4.49
C ARG A 435 -22.45 -2.37 5.99
N GLU A 436 -23.56 -2.66 6.66
CA GLU A 436 -23.66 -2.61 8.12
C GLU A 436 -22.76 -3.67 8.78
N SER A 437 -22.65 -4.87 8.20
CA SER A 437 -21.88 -5.96 8.80
C SER A 437 -20.36 -5.81 8.65
N VAL A 438 -19.88 -5.13 7.60
CA VAL A 438 -18.46 -5.10 7.20
C VAL A 438 -18.03 -3.72 6.70
N LEU A 439 -18.65 -3.20 5.62
CA LEU A 439 -18.05 -2.12 4.84
C LEU A 439 -18.00 -0.80 5.61
N THR A 440 -19.07 -0.38 6.30
CA THR A 440 -19.10 0.91 6.99
C THR A 440 -18.00 1.02 8.05
N GLY A 441 -17.78 -0.05 8.81
CA GLY A 441 -16.71 -0.10 9.82
C GLY A 441 -15.31 -0.11 9.20
N PHE A 442 -15.13 -0.83 8.09
CA PHE A 442 -13.88 -0.88 7.34
C PHE A 442 -13.57 0.47 6.68
N GLU A 443 -14.51 1.06 5.95
CA GLU A 443 -14.38 2.32 5.23
C GLU A 443 -14.06 3.46 6.20
N SER A 444 -14.76 3.55 7.34
CA SER A 444 -14.46 4.54 8.36
C SER A 444 -13.02 4.45 8.90
N GLU A 445 -12.53 3.24 9.18
CA GLU A 445 -11.13 3.03 9.61
C GLU A 445 -10.15 3.40 8.51
N MET A 446 -10.39 2.92 7.29
CA MET A 446 -9.53 3.15 6.14
C MET A 446 -9.40 4.65 5.87
N LEU A 447 -10.51 5.37 5.73
CA LEU A 447 -10.54 6.80 5.45
C LEU A 447 -9.83 7.59 6.55
N THR A 448 -10.10 7.29 7.82
CA THR A 448 -9.45 7.97 8.95
C THR A 448 -7.93 7.77 8.93
N ARG A 449 -7.48 6.53 8.71
CA ARG A 449 -6.06 6.19 8.69
C ARG A 449 -5.34 6.80 7.48
N SER A 450 -5.94 6.74 6.29
CA SER A 450 -5.32 7.19 5.04
C SER A 450 -5.35 8.70 4.86
N ALA A 451 -6.32 9.42 5.43
CA ALA A 451 -6.49 10.87 5.27
C ALA A 451 -5.20 11.66 5.57
N SER A 452 -4.62 11.43 6.76
CA SER A 452 -3.36 12.07 7.13
C SER A 452 -2.21 11.74 6.17
N LYS A 453 -2.22 10.56 5.54
CA LYS A 453 -1.16 10.12 4.63
C LYS A 453 -1.27 10.77 3.26
N VAL A 454 -2.49 10.93 2.75
CA VAL A 454 -2.74 11.64 1.49
C VAL A 454 -2.34 13.11 1.67
N GLN A 455 -2.86 13.77 2.70
CA GLN A 455 -2.54 15.17 2.98
C GLN A 455 -1.04 15.40 3.19
N ASP A 456 -0.40 14.61 4.07
CA ASP A 456 1.04 14.70 4.31
C ASP A 456 1.87 14.51 3.03
N SER A 457 1.36 13.75 2.05
CA SER A 457 2.03 13.46 0.78
C SER A 457 1.83 14.57 -0.24
N ALA A 458 0.64 15.20 -0.28
CA ALA A 458 0.39 16.40 -1.07
C ALA A 458 1.26 17.56 -0.59
N ASP A 459 1.24 17.82 0.73
CA ASP A 459 2.10 18.81 1.39
C ASP A 459 3.60 18.59 1.13
N ALA A 460 4.02 17.33 0.98
CA ALA A 460 5.40 17.02 0.65
C ALA A 460 5.79 17.39 -0.77
N ALA A 461 4.84 17.37 -1.71
CA ALA A 461 5.09 17.81 -3.08
C ALA A 461 5.47 19.29 -3.12
N GLU A 462 4.79 20.13 -2.34
CA GLU A 462 5.11 21.55 -2.23
C GLU A 462 6.40 21.77 -1.42
N PHE A 463 6.47 21.18 -0.22
CA PHE A 463 7.60 21.38 0.68
C PHE A 463 8.95 20.97 0.06
N LEU A 464 9.01 19.84 -0.66
CA LEU A 464 10.27 19.29 -1.20
C LEU A 464 10.82 20.11 -2.37
N HIS A 465 10.01 21.00 -2.94
CA HIS A 465 10.39 21.92 -4.00
C HIS A 465 10.26 23.38 -3.50
N SER A 466 10.74 23.62 -2.28
CA SER A 466 10.82 24.96 -1.67
C SER A 466 12.14 25.15 -0.93
N GLU A 467 12.56 26.39 -0.69
CA GLU A 467 13.76 26.74 0.09
C GLU A 467 13.80 26.10 1.48
N ILE A 468 12.64 25.78 2.06
CA ILE A 468 12.52 25.15 3.38
C ILE A 468 13.24 23.78 3.40
N VAL A 469 13.32 23.09 2.26
CA VAL A 469 14.01 21.77 2.17
C VAL A 469 15.52 21.86 2.49
N LEU A 470 16.11 23.06 2.38
CA LEU A 470 17.54 23.32 2.58
C LEU A 470 17.91 23.57 4.04
N HIS A 471 16.93 23.78 4.94
CA HIS A 471 17.20 24.05 6.36
C HIS A 471 17.96 22.90 7.03
N GLU A 472 19.08 23.16 7.70
CA GLU A 472 19.90 22.10 8.29
C GLU A 472 19.16 21.39 9.43
N SER A 473 19.09 20.05 9.39
CA SER A 473 18.49 19.25 10.46
C SER A 473 18.74 17.75 10.33
N ASP A 474 18.96 17.10 11.47
CA ASP A 474 19.19 15.66 11.61
C ASP A 474 17.91 14.84 11.80
N ALA A 475 16.83 15.28 11.17
CA ALA A 475 15.55 14.60 11.19
C ALA A 475 15.01 14.38 9.77
N PRO A 476 14.15 13.38 9.56
CA PRO A 476 13.41 13.25 8.32
C PRO A 476 12.70 14.57 7.99
N ARG A 477 12.95 15.14 6.81
CA ARG A 477 12.42 16.44 6.37
C ARG A 477 10.90 16.63 6.51
N ARG A 478 10.15 15.55 6.63
CA ARG A 478 8.71 15.50 6.94
C ARG A 478 8.30 16.10 8.30
N TRP A 479 9.22 16.41 9.21
CA TRP A 479 8.89 16.89 10.57
C TRP A 479 8.98 18.41 10.74
N PHE A 480 9.45 19.16 9.74
CA PHE A 480 9.62 20.62 9.86
C PHE A 480 8.29 21.38 10.00
N LYS A 481 7.24 21.00 9.27
CA LYS A 481 5.93 21.69 9.34
C LYS A 481 5.26 21.60 10.72
N LYS A 482 5.53 20.56 11.54
CA LYS A 482 4.86 20.37 12.84
C LYS A 482 5.37 21.26 13.98
N ASN A 483 6.50 21.94 13.81
CA ASN A 483 7.13 22.73 14.88
C ASN A 483 7.08 24.24 14.63
N ASN A 484 6.46 24.70 13.54
CA ASN A 484 6.37 26.12 13.17
C ASN A 484 4.91 26.63 13.07
N GLU A 485 3.95 25.91 13.64
CA GLU A 485 2.59 26.41 13.92
C GLU A 485 2.39 26.62 15.42
#